data_AF-A0A2E4WLX3-F1
#
_entry.id   AF-A0A2E4WLX3-F1
#
_cell.length_a   1.000
_cell.length_b   1.000
_cell.length_c   1.000
_cell.angle_alpha   90.00
_cell.angle_beta   90.00
_cell.angle_gamma   90.00
#
_symmetry.space_group_name_H-M   'P 1'
#
loop_
_entity.id
_entity.type
_entity.pdbx_description
1 polymer ?
#
loop_
_entity_poly.entity_id
_entity_poly.type
_entity_poly.pdbx_seq_one_letter_code
_entity_poly.pdbx_strand_id
1 'polypeptide(L)'
;MEYKDNPGESVRDSGAHPPFRFIDGLIEIPFHGLTDRAFLDNIVADDDALTEFRKFYAHKPVPVDWKCTWTVPNALDRLIEIQKSSVDYAYKHRLLLNLVQHPYSHYLHDPEHRHLCELIDHIQSKEDPIWVGTLRGVIREIIES
;
A
#
# COMPACT_ATOMS: atom_id res chain seq x y z
N MET A 1 -1.86 22.09 -22.66
CA MET A 1 -2.83 21.78 -21.60
C MET A 1 -2.76 22.97 -20.66
N GLU A 2 -3.66 23.94 -20.84
CA GLU A 2 -3.60 25.19 -20.06
C GLU A 2 -4.27 24.96 -18.70
N TYR A 3 -3.48 25.08 -17.64
CA TYR A 3 -3.97 25.20 -16.28
C TYR A 3 -4.53 26.63 -16.15
N LYS A 4 -5.85 26.78 -16.10
CA LYS A 4 -6.43 27.98 -15.50
C LYS A 4 -6.27 27.82 -13.99
N ASP A 5 -5.65 28.84 -13.40
CA ASP A 5 -5.31 28.99 -11.98
C ASP A 5 -4.03 28.25 -11.55
N ASN A 6 -2.98 29.06 -11.39
CA ASN A 6 -1.71 28.72 -10.75
C ASN A 6 -2.01 28.23 -9.32
N PRO A 7 -1.64 27.02 -8.88
CA PRO A 7 -2.00 26.52 -7.56
C PRO A 7 -1.02 27.10 -6.54
N GLY A 8 -1.29 28.31 -6.07
CA GLY A 8 -0.97 28.69 -4.70
C GLY A 8 -2.29 28.79 -3.96
N GLU A 9 -2.43 28.05 -2.86
CA GLU A 9 -3.66 27.88 -2.04
C GLU A 9 -4.63 26.78 -2.49
N SER A 10 -4.14 25.73 -3.17
CA SER A 10 -5.01 24.58 -3.47
C SER A 10 -5.03 23.59 -2.31
N VAL A 11 -6.07 22.74 -2.23
CA VAL A 11 -6.18 21.66 -1.24
C VAL A 11 -4.98 20.67 -1.28
N ARG A 12 -4.13 20.73 -2.31
CA ARG A 12 -2.82 20.04 -2.31
C ARG A 12 -1.85 20.61 -1.27
N ASP A 13 -1.90 21.92 -1.00
CA ASP A 13 -0.98 22.62 -0.09
C ASP A 13 -1.37 22.44 1.38
N SER A 14 -2.62 22.04 1.66
CA SER A 14 -3.09 21.73 3.01
C SER A 14 -2.72 20.32 3.50
N GLY A 15 -2.02 19.54 2.66
CA GLY A 15 -1.61 18.16 2.97
C GLY A 15 -2.76 17.14 3.03
N ALA A 16 -3.98 17.56 2.66
CA ALA A 16 -5.17 16.72 2.75
C ALA A 16 -5.30 15.71 1.58
N HIS A 17 -4.53 15.88 0.50
CA HIS A 17 -4.54 15.05 -0.74
C HIS A 17 -5.86 14.31 -1.01
N PRO A 18 -7.01 15.01 -1.11
CA PRO A 18 -8.25 14.33 -1.45
C PRO A 18 -8.21 13.87 -2.91
N PRO A 19 -9.01 12.85 -3.28
CA PRO A 19 -9.28 12.56 -4.68
C PRO A 19 -9.71 13.82 -5.44
N PHE A 20 -9.12 14.06 -6.61
CA PHE A 20 -9.40 15.23 -7.43
C PHE A 20 -10.24 14.88 -8.64
N ARG A 21 -11.31 15.65 -8.90
CA ARG A 21 -12.19 15.45 -10.06
C ARG A 21 -11.94 16.54 -11.09
N PHE A 22 -11.59 16.14 -12.30
CA PHE A 22 -11.44 17.01 -13.46
C PHE A 22 -12.80 17.26 -14.14
N ILE A 23 -12.89 18.35 -14.89
CA ILE A 23 -14.13 18.80 -15.55
C ILE A 23 -14.63 17.82 -16.63
N ASP A 24 -13.73 17.02 -17.20
CA ASP A 24 -14.02 15.99 -18.20
C ASP A 24 -14.49 14.66 -17.57
N GLY A 25 -14.55 14.59 -16.24
CA GLY A 25 -14.96 13.41 -15.49
C GLY A 25 -13.82 12.48 -15.09
N LEU A 26 -12.55 12.81 -15.38
CA LEU A 26 -11.41 12.09 -14.83
C LEU A 26 -11.34 12.28 -13.31
N ILE A 27 -11.01 11.23 -12.56
CA ILE A 27 -10.80 11.29 -11.11
C ILE A 27 -9.37 10.79 -10.82
N GLU A 28 -8.55 11.65 -10.22
CA GLU A 28 -7.22 11.32 -9.70
C GLU A 28 -7.36 10.90 -8.24
N ILE A 29 -6.91 9.68 -7.92
CA ILE A 29 -6.92 9.15 -6.56
C ILE A 29 -5.47 8.94 -6.13
N PRO A 30 -4.98 9.66 -5.11
CA PRO A 30 -3.66 9.40 -4.59
C PRO A 30 -3.62 7.98 -3.99
N PHE A 31 -2.55 7.26 -4.27
CA PHE A 31 -2.30 5.96 -3.67
C PHE A 31 -1.05 6.02 -2.80
N HIS A 32 -0.99 5.14 -1.80
CA HIS A 32 0.18 5.05 -0.94
C HIS A 32 1.35 4.47 -1.75
N GLY A 33 2.33 5.31 -2.08
CA GLY A 33 3.43 4.94 -2.98
C GLY A 33 4.37 3.87 -2.43
N LEU A 34 4.39 3.65 -1.12
CA LEU A 34 5.13 2.56 -0.49
C LEU A 34 4.28 1.29 -0.49
N THR A 35 4.30 0.59 -1.62
CA THR A 35 3.66 -0.72 -1.77
C THR A 35 4.49 -1.81 -1.09
N ASP A 36 3.85 -2.92 -0.74
CA ASP A 36 4.53 -4.11 -0.20
C ASP A 36 5.71 -4.56 -1.08
N ARG A 37 5.49 -4.61 -2.39
CA ARG A 37 6.51 -5.00 -3.37
C ARG A 37 7.62 -3.97 -3.45
N ALA A 38 7.30 -2.68 -3.51
CA ALA A 38 8.31 -1.63 -3.53
C ALA A 38 9.18 -1.67 -2.27
N PHE A 39 8.61 -2.00 -1.11
CA PHE A 39 9.38 -2.15 0.12
C PHE A 39 10.23 -3.43 0.13
N LEU A 40 9.60 -4.59 -0.09
CA LEU A 40 10.25 -5.92 0.03
C LEU A 40 11.31 -6.15 -1.05
N ASP A 41 11.11 -5.66 -2.28
CA ASP A 41 12.09 -5.80 -3.36
C ASP A 41 13.32 -4.89 -3.17
N ASN A 42 13.26 -3.86 -2.29
CA ASN A 42 14.34 -2.90 -2.06
C ASN A 42 15.07 -3.09 -0.71
N ILE A 43 14.54 -3.90 0.22
CA ILE A 43 15.17 -4.15 1.52
C ILE A 43 16.03 -5.42 1.52
N VAL A 44 16.98 -5.44 0.59
CA VAL A 44 17.84 -6.60 0.30
C VAL A 44 19.03 -6.66 1.29
N ALA A 45 19.24 -7.84 1.88
CA ALA A 45 20.38 -8.21 2.71
C ALA A 45 21.42 -9.04 1.96
N ASP A 46 21.00 -9.79 0.94
CA ASP A 46 21.86 -10.67 0.15
C ASP A 46 21.50 -10.59 -1.35
N ASP A 47 22.28 -9.81 -2.10
CA ASP A 47 22.08 -9.63 -3.54
C ASP A 47 22.38 -10.89 -4.36
N ASP A 48 23.29 -11.75 -3.90
CA ASP A 48 23.63 -12.99 -4.58
C ASP A 48 22.46 -13.98 -4.46
N ALA A 49 21.87 -14.11 -3.26
CA ALA A 49 20.67 -14.90 -3.04
C ALA A 49 19.48 -14.40 -3.86
N LEU A 50 19.30 -13.07 -3.99
CA LEU A 50 18.27 -12.48 -4.84
C LEU A 50 18.52 -12.81 -6.32
N THR A 51 19.78 -12.74 -6.76
CA THR A 51 20.17 -13.05 -8.14
C THR A 51 19.94 -14.52 -8.46
N GLU A 52 20.28 -15.41 -7.55
CA GLU A 52 20.02 -16.85 -7.66
C GLU A 52 18.52 -17.14 -7.70
N PHE A 53 17.74 -16.55 -6.79
CA PHE A 53 16.28 -16.66 -6.80
C PHE A 53 15.70 -16.22 -8.14
N ARG A 54 16.12 -15.07 -8.66
CA ARG A 54 15.64 -14.56 -9.95
C ARG A 54 15.94 -15.50 -11.12
N LYS A 55 17.10 -16.17 -11.08
CA LYS A 55 17.51 -17.12 -12.11
C LYS A 55 16.65 -18.40 -12.09
N PHE A 56 16.36 -18.93 -10.91
CA PHE A 56 15.76 -20.26 -10.80
C PHE A 56 14.24 -20.24 -10.55
N TYR A 57 13.75 -19.28 -9.78
CA TYR A 57 12.40 -19.28 -9.20
C TYR A 57 11.53 -18.05 -9.53
N ALA A 58 12.08 -16.96 -10.09
CA ALA A 58 11.24 -15.81 -10.45
C ALA A 58 10.08 -16.22 -11.38
N HIS A 59 8.88 -15.79 -11.01
CA HIS A 59 7.62 -16.11 -11.68
C HIS A 59 7.28 -17.61 -11.75
N LYS A 60 7.90 -18.42 -10.88
CA LYS A 60 7.61 -19.84 -10.71
C LYS A 60 7.20 -20.12 -9.26
N PRO A 61 6.54 -21.27 -9.00
CA PRO A 61 6.33 -21.75 -7.65
C PRO A 61 7.65 -21.98 -6.92
N VAL A 62 7.68 -21.67 -5.63
CA VAL A 62 8.76 -22.01 -4.70
C VAL A 62 8.47 -23.34 -3.98
N PRO A 63 9.48 -24.01 -3.41
CA PRO A 63 9.30 -25.22 -2.60
C PRO A 63 8.30 -25.06 -1.45
N VAL A 64 7.77 -26.20 -0.97
CA VAL A 64 7.04 -26.26 0.30
C VAL A 64 7.98 -25.78 1.42
N ASP A 65 7.45 -25.02 2.38
CA ASP A 65 8.20 -24.39 3.47
C ASP A 65 9.23 -23.33 3.02
N TRP A 66 8.99 -22.72 1.85
CA TRP A 66 9.82 -21.61 1.37
C TRP A 66 10.00 -20.51 2.41
N LYS A 67 11.23 -20.03 2.49
CA LYS A 67 11.60 -18.82 3.23
C LYS A 67 12.40 -17.92 2.32
N CYS A 68 11.99 -16.66 2.22
CA CYS A 68 12.79 -15.66 1.51
C CYS A 68 14.16 -15.50 2.19
N THR A 69 15.23 -15.62 1.41
CA THR A 69 16.61 -15.59 1.92
C THR A 69 17.34 -14.27 1.66
N TRP A 70 16.83 -13.41 0.77
CA TRP A 70 17.52 -12.19 0.37
C TRP A 70 17.03 -10.93 1.08
N THR A 71 15.87 -10.94 1.74
CA THR A 71 15.42 -9.77 2.52
C THR A 71 16.01 -9.78 3.91
N VAL A 72 16.15 -8.61 4.54
CA VAL A 72 16.54 -8.54 5.95
C VAL A 72 15.60 -9.37 6.84
N PRO A 73 16.08 -10.04 7.92
CA PRO A 73 15.28 -10.97 8.71
C PRO A 73 13.97 -10.42 9.29
N ASN A 74 13.88 -9.11 9.51
CA ASN A 74 12.71 -8.42 10.06
C ASN A 74 11.94 -7.60 9.01
N ALA A 75 12.13 -7.86 7.71
CA ALA A 75 11.49 -7.07 6.65
C ALA A 75 9.95 -7.07 6.77
N LEU A 76 9.36 -8.24 7.03
CA LEU A 76 7.91 -8.36 7.19
C LEU A 76 7.39 -7.56 8.39
N ASP A 77 8.03 -7.68 9.54
CA ASP A 77 7.61 -6.94 10.75
C ASP A 77 7.71 -5.42 10.52
N ARG A 78 8.77 -4.95 9.85
CA ARG A 78 8.92 -3.53 9.49
C ARG A 78 7.84 -3.06 8.51
N LEU A 79 7.49 -3.88 7.51
CA LEU A 79 6.41 -3.57 6.58
C LEU A 79 5.08 -3.41 7.34
N ILE A 80 4.78 -4.34 8.25
CA ILE A 80 3.58 -4.31 9.09
C ILE A 80 3.54 -3.03 9.92
N GLU A 81 4.63 -2.68 10.61
CA GLU A 81 4.72 -1.45 11.41
C GLU A 81 4.46 -0.19 10.57
N ILE A 82 5.06 -0.12 9.38
CA ILE A 82 4.88 1.03 8.48
C ILE A 82 3.44 1.14 7.97
N GLN A 83 2.82 0.02 7.59
CA GLN A 83 1.44 0.05 7.11
C GLN A 83 0.45 0.34 8.25
N LYS A 84 0.67 -0.18 9.46
CA LYS A 84 -0.10 0.21 10.65
C LYS A 84 0.03 1.71 10.95
N SER A 85 1.24 2.26 10.85
CA SER A 85 1.49 3.70 11.02
C SER A 85 0.79 4.53 9.92
N SER A 86 0.72 4.00 8.70
CA SER A 86 -0.01 4.62 7.59
C SER A 86 -1.51 4.65 7.85
N VAL A 87 -2.07 3.57 8.41
CA VAL A 87 -3.47 3.52 8.89
C VAL A 87 -3.69 4.57 9.98
N ASP A 88 -2.81 4.66 10.97
CA ASP A 88 -2.94 5.63 12.07
C ASP A 88 -2.90 7.07 11.57
N TYR A 89 -2.00 7.36 10.64
CA TYR A 89 -1.91 8.67 10.01
C TYR A 89 -3.20 9.00 9.24
N ALA A 90 -3.64 8.09 8.35
CA ALA A 90 -4.85 8.31 7.57
C ALA A 90 -6.09 8.45 8.45
N TYR A 91 -6.20 7.64 9.51
CA TYR A 91 -7.28 7.70 10.48
C TYR A 91 -7.31 9.06 11.21
N LYS A 92 -6.18 9.47 11.78
CA LYS A 92 -6.03 10.76 12.49
C LYS A 92 -6.39 11.95 11.60
N HIS A 93 -6.05 11.87 10.32
CA HIS A 93 -6.22 12.96 9.36
C HIS A 93 -7.47 12.81 8.47
N ARG A 94 -8.30 11.79 8.70
CA ARG A 94 -9.51 11.47 7.91
C ARG A 94 -9.24 11.37 6.40
N LEU A 95 -8.14 10.72 6.05
CA LEU A 95 -7.69 10.54 4.68
C LEU A 95 -8.14 9.20 4.11
N LEU A 96 -8.33 9.16 2.79
CA LEU A 96 -8.40 7.90 2.07
C LEU A 96 -7.02 7.24 2.03
N LEU A 97 -6.91 6.04 2.57
CA LEU A 97 -5.71 5.20 2.44
C LEU A 97 -5.96 4.11 1.39
N ASN A 98 -5.31 4.24 0.23
CA ASN A 98 -5.32 3.22 -0.80
C ASN A 98 -4.06 2.34 -0.68
N LEU A 99 -4.22 1.18 -0.04
CA LEU A 99 -3.16 0.16 0.12
C LEU A 99 -3.06 -0.68 -1.15
N VAL A 100 -1.88 -0.68 -1.76
CA VAL A 100 -1.57 -1.51 -2.93
C VAL A 100 -0.71 -2.69 -2.46
N GLN A 101 -1.24 -3.90 -2.65
CA GLN A 101 -0.60 -5.16 -2.27
C GLN A 101 -0.41 -6.04 -3.50
N HIS A 102 0.78 -6.63 -3.63
CA HIS A 102 1.13 -7.48 -4.75
C HIS A 102 1.08 -8.96 -4.31
N PRO A 103 0.17 -9.78 -4.86
CA PRO A 103 -0.02 -11.16 -4.40
C PRO A 103 1.25 -12.01 -4.41
N TYR A 104 2.12 -11.80 -5.40
CA TYR A 104 3.39 -12.52 -5.49
C TYR A 104 4.39 -12.14 -4.38
N SER A 105 4.37 -10.89 -3.90
CA SER A 105 5.25 -10.46 -2.81
C SER A 105 4.80 -11.12 -1.50
N HIS A 106 3.49 -11.11 -1.21
CA HIS A 106 2.96 -11.86 -0.06
C HIS A 106 3.25 -13.36 -0.17
N TYR A 107 3.09 -13.97 -1.33
CA TYR A 107 3.44 -15.39 -1.54
C TYR A 107 4.90 -15.72 -1.16
N LEU A 108 5.85 -14.83 -1.48
CA LEU A 108 7.27 -15.07 -1.21
C LEU A 108 7.71 -14.72 0.21
N HIS A 109 7.13 -13.68 0.80
CA HIS A 109 7.61 -13.07 2.04
C HIS A 109 6.69 -13.27 3.25
N ASP A 110 5.41 -13.60 3.02
CA ASP A 110 4.37 -13.72 4.03
C ASP A 110 3.38 -14.87 3.71
N PRO A 111 3.85 -16.13 3.67
CA PRO A 111 3.01 -17.27 3.29
C PRO A 111 1.85 -17.54 4.27
N GLU A 112 1.96 -17.04 5.51
CA GLU A 112 0.96 -17.17 6.56
C GLU A 112 -0.02 -15.98 6.59
N HIS A 113 0.11 -15.01 5.68
CA HIS A 113 -0.73 -13.82 5.58
C HIS A 113 -0.74 -12.95 6.85
N ARG A 114 0.34 -13.00 7.66
CA ARG A 114 0.46 -12.24 8.91
C ARG A 114 0.20 -10.75 8.69
N HIS A 115 0.73 -10.19 7.60
CA HIS A 115 0.59 -8.77 7.32
C HIS A 115 -0.87 -8.35 7.14
N LEU A 116 -1.65 -9.11 6.38
CA LEU A 116 -3.06 -8.80 6.15
C LEU A 116 -3.87 -8.97 7.44
N CYS A 117 -3.65 -10.04 8.20
CA CYS A 117 -4.31 -10.27 9.48
C CYS A 117 -4.03 -9.13 10.46
N GLU A 118 -2.77 -8.79 10.66
CA GLU A 118 -2.36 -7.74 11.59
C GLU A 118 -2.88 -6.34 11.19
N LEU A 119 -3.03 -6.06 9.89
CA LEU A 119 -3.64 -4.82 9.43
C LEU A 119 -5.15 -4.77 9.66
N ILE A 120 -5.85 -5.87 9.39
CA ILE A 120 -7.30 -5.94 9.61
C ILE A 120 -7.59 -5.77 11.11
N ASP A 121 -6.86 -6.47 11.98
CA ASP A 121 -6.99 -6.35 13.43
C ASP A 121 -6.75 -4.91 13.89
N HIS A 122 -5.71 -4.25 13.36
CA HIS A 122 -5.39 -2.86 13.69
C HIS A 122 -6.47 -1.88 13.21
N ILE A 123 -7.04 -2.10 12.03
CA ILE A 123 -8.16 -1.30 11.51
C ILE A 123 -9.41 -1.48 12.37
N GLN A 124 -9.72 -2.71 12.77
CA GLN A 124 -10.89 -3.02 13.60
C GLN A 124 -10.76 -2.52 15.04
N SER A 125 -9.54 -2.26 15.50
CA SER A 125 -9.28 -1.72 16.84
C SER A 125 -9.63 -0.24 17.02
N LYS A 126 -9.96 0.49 15.94
CA LYS A 126 -10.24 1.93 16.01
C LYS A 126 -11.60 2.20 16.67
N GLU A 127 -11.65 3.24 17.51
CA GLU A 127 -12.86 3.66 18.23
C GLU A 127 -13.95 4.07 17.26
N ASP A 128 -13.65 4.99 16.35
CA ASP A 128 -14.52 5.27 15.20
C ASP A 128 -14.28 4.23 14.10
N PRO A 129 -15.34 3.56 13.60
CA PRO A 129 -15.20 2.57 12.55
C PRO A 129 -14.57 3.13 11.28
N ILE A 130 -13.52 2.47 10.78
CA ILE A 130 -12.97 2.73 9.45
C ILE A 130 -13.82 1.99 8.43
N TRP A 131 -14.29 2.70 7.41
CA TRP A 131 -14.88 2.05 6.24
C TRP A 131 -13.79 1.43 5.35
N VAL A 132 -13.86 0.12 5.17
CA VAL A 132 -12.99 -0.64 4.28
C VAL A 132 -13.79 -1.08 3.06
N GLY A 133 -13.36 -0.68 1.87
CA GLY A 133 -14.10 -0.92 0.64
C GLY A 133 -13.21 -1.01 -0.59
N THR A 134 -13.86 -1.21 -1.73
CA THR A 134 -13.18 -1.18 -3.03
C THR A 134 -13.02 0.26 -3.50
N LEU A 135 -12.00 0.52 -4.33
CA LEU A 135 -11.84 1.83 -4.98
C LEU A 135 -13.09 2.25 -5.77
N ARG A 136 -13.82 1.29 -6.35
CA ARG A 136 -15.11 1.54 -7.01
C ARG A 136 -16.16 2.07 -6.05
N GLY A 137 -16.25 1.48 -4.85
CA GLY A 137 -17.14 1.97 -3.81
C GLY A 137 -16.77 3.41 -3.41
N VAL A 138 -15.48 3.66 -3.18
CA VAL A 138 -14.97 4.99 -2.81
C VAL A 138 -15.33 6.02 -3.86
N ILE A 139 -15.13 5.70 -5.15
CA ILE A 139 -15.48 6.57 -6.26
C ILE A 139 -16.98 6.86 -6.30
N ARG A 140 -17.83 5.86 -6.06
CA ARG A 140 -19.29 6.07 -6.02
C ARG A 140 -19.67 7.06 -4.92
N GLU A 141 -19.16 6.86 -3.71
CA GLU A 141 -19.42 7.79 -2.60
C GLU A 141 -18.96 9.20 -2.95
N ILE A 142 -17.77 9.39 -3.51
CA ILE A 142 -17.25 10.71 -3.90
C ILE A 142 -18.11 11.40 -4.98
N ILE A 143 -18.74 10.63 -5.87
CA ILE A 143 -19.58 11.18 -6.94
C ILE A 143 -21.00 11.49 -6.44
N GLU A 144 -21.52 10.67 -5.51
CA GLU A 144 -22.91 10.69 -5.05
C GLU A 144 -23.13 11.54 -3.78
N SER A 145 -22.07 11.86 -3.03
CA SER A 145 -22.08 12.78 -1.88
C SER A 145 -21.86 14.25 -2.25
#